data_AF-A0A956TH43-F1
#
_entry.id   AF-A0A956TH43-F1
#
_cell.length_a   1.000
_cell.length_b   1.000
_cell.length_c   1.000
_cell.angle_alpha   90.00
_cell.angle_beta   90.00
_cell.angle_gamma   90.00
#
_symmetry.space_group_name_H-M   'P 1'
#
loop_
_entity.id
_entity.type
_entity.pdbx_description
1 polymer ?
#
loop_
_entity_poly.entity_id
_entity_poly.type
_entity_poly.pdbx_seq_one_letter_code
_entity_poly.pdbx_strand_id
1 'polypeptide(L)'
;MLAVLTTMVGALFLAVRGELFLSQHHRDEVAALYLAQAGIIDAVTELENDPDWVAGFNKKSLAGSVGTYTLTFNTGGAPFTELESVNNSDGSKPDNYQGANKVPAGCASLVVTANVGMASRTVEAIVRVNNGDYMALYPIHSGGRVVMR
;
A
#
# COMPACT_ATOMS: atom_id res chain seq x y z
N MET A 1 -40.28 -35.86 0.43
CA MET A 1 -39.69 -35.41 1.71
C MET A 1 -38.16 -35.43 1.68
N LEU A 2 -37.52 -36.53 1.26
CA LEU A 2 -36.05 -36.63 1.13
C LEU A 2 -35.43 -35.57 0.19
N ALA A 3 -36.08 -35.29 -0.95
CA ALA A 3 -35.61 -34.31 -1.94
C ALA A 3 -35.50 -32.87 -1.39
N VAL A 4 -36.46 -32.46 -0.55
CA VAL A 4 -36.49 -31.12 0.07
C VAL A 4 -35.34 -30.96 1.07
N LEU A 5 -35.01 -32.04 1.78
CA LEU A 5 -33.94 -32.05 2.76
C LEU A 5 -32.57 -31.97 2.07
N THR A 6 -32.37 -32.69 0.97
CA THR A 6 -31.15 -32.58 0.16
C THR A 6 -30.98 -31.21 -0.48
N THR A 7 -32.05 -30.56 -0.95
CA THR A 7 -31.96 -29.19 -1.50
C THR A 7 -31.65 -28.17 -0.41
N MET A 8 -32.19 -28.31 0.80
CA MET A 8 -31.86 -27.42 1.92
C MET A 8 -30.41 -27.57 2.38
N VAL A 9 -29.91 -28.80 2.51
CA VAL A 9 -28.51 -29.03 2.90
C VAL A 9 -27.55 -28.50 1.83
N GLY A 10 -27.85 -28.70 0.55
CA GLY A 10 -27.07 -28.14 -0.55
C GLY A 10 -27.04 -26.61 -0.56
N ALA A 11 -28.19 -25.97 -0.34
CA ALA A 11 -28.28 -24.50 -0.25
C ALA A 11 -27.51 -23.95 0.95
N LEU A 12 -27.60 -24.59 2.12
CA LEU A 12 -26.84 -24.19 3.31
C LEU A 12 -25.33 -24.29 3.08
N PHE A 13 -24.87 -25.35 2.42
CA PHE A 13 -23.45 -25.55 2.14
C PHE A 13 -22.89 -24.51 1.16
N LEU A 14 -23.70 -24.07 0.19
CA LEU A 14 -23.36 -22.97 -0.71
C LEU A 14 -23.31 -21.62 0.01
N ALA A 15 -24.28 -21.35 0.89
CA ALA A 15 -24.33 -20.11 1.68
C ALA A 15 -23.12 -19.95 2.61
N VAL A 16 -22.76 -20.99 3.35
CA VAL A 16 -21.60 -20.99 4.27
C VAL A 16 -20.29 -20.75 3.53
N ARG A 17 -20.11 -21.33 2.34
CA ARG A 17 -18.90 -21.11 1.52
C ARG A 17 -18.79 -19.68 1.02
N GLY A 18 -19.90 -19.05 0.65
CA GLY A 18 -19.93 -17.64 0.22
C GLY A 18 -19.53 -16.69 1.35
N GLU A 19 -20.06 -16.88 2.55
CA GLU A 19 -19.76 -16.02 3.71
C GLU A 19 -18.32 -16.17 4.19
N LEU A 20 -17.77 -17.38 4.17
CA LEU A 20 -16.36 -17.62 4.52
C LEU A 20 -15.40 -16.92 3.56
N PHE A 21 -15.70 -16.94 2.25
CA PHE A 21 -14.88 -16.28 1.24
C PHE A 21 -14.90 -14.76 1.41
N LEU A 22 -16.08 -14.16 1.62
CA LEU A 22 -16.24 -12.74 1.90
C LEU A 22 -15.46 -12.30 3.16
N SER A 23 -15.54 -13.10 4.23
CA SER A 23 -14.86 -12.79 5.50
C SER A 23 -13.34 -12.87 5.38
N GLN A 24 -12.83 -13.90 4.69
CA GLN A 24 -11.39 -14.04 4.42
C GLN A 24 -10.88 -12.90 3.55
N HIS A 25 -11.63 -12.54 2.51
CA HIS A 25 -11.28 -11.45 1.62
C HIS A 25 -11.19 -10.12 2.36
N HIS A 26 -12.20 -9.77 3.15
CA HIS A 26 -12.18 -8.53 3.94
C HIS A 26 -11.01 -8.50 4.93
N ARG A 27 -10.70 -9.63 5.57
CA ARG A 27 -9.54 -9.75 6.46
C ARG A 27 -8.23 -9.50 5.71
N ASP A 28 -8.05 -10.08 4.54
CA ASP A 28 -6.85 -9.89 3.71
C ASP A 28 -6.72 -8.43 3.25
N GLU A 29 -7.82 -7.78 2.87
CA GLU A 29 -7.83 -6.37 2.46
C GLU A 29 -7.41 -5.43 3.59
N VAL A 30 -7.96 -5.64 4.79
CA VAL A 30 -7.63 -4.85 5.96
C VAL A 30 -6.18 -5.09 6.37
N ALA A 31 -5.73 -6.34 6.36
CA ALA A 31 -4.34 -6.69 6.64
C ALA A 31 -3.36 -6.05 5.64
N ALA A 32 -3.69 -6.06 4.35
CA ALA A 32 -2.88 -5.40 3.32
C ALA A 32 -2.81 -3.88 3.54
N LEU A 33 -3.92 -3.24 3.92
CA LEU A 33 -3.93 -1.80 4.20
C LEU A 33 -3.04 -1.44 5.39
N TYR A 34 -3.18 -2.16 6.51
CA TYR A 34 -2.33 -1.94 7.69
C TYR A 34 -0.85 -2.19 7.38
N LEU A 35 -0.55 -3.19 6.55
CA LEU A 35 0.82 -3.47 6.16
C LEU A 35 1.40 -2.38 5.25
N ALA A 36 0.59 -1.79 4.36
CA ALA A 36 1.02 -0.64 3.56
C ALA A 36 1.26 0.60 4.42
N GLN A 37 0.41 0.87 5.41
CA GLN A 37 0.61 1.95 6.38
C GLN A 37 1.86 1.74 7.22
N ALA A 38 2.12 0.51 7.68
CA ALA A 38 3.38 0.19 8.36
C ALA A 38 4.59 0.46 7.47
N GLY A 39 4.50 0.14 6.18
CA GLY A 39 5.58 0.46 5.22
C GLY A 39 5.82 1.96 5.02
N ILE A 40 4.78 2.80 5.14
CA ILE A 40 4.93 4.27 5.12
C ILE A 40 5.71 4.72 6.36
N ILE A 41 5.34 4.21 7.54
CA ILE A 41 6.00 4.55 8.81
C ILE A 41 7.48 4.12 8.78
N ASP A 42 7.77 2.92 8.27
CA ASP A 42 9.12 2.43 8.07
C ASP A 42 9.91 3.35 7.12
N ALA A 43 9.31 3.75 5.99
CA ALA A 43 9.96 4.64 5.03
C ALA A 43 10.24 6.02 5.62
N VAL A 44 9.31 6.56 6.41
CA VAL A 44 9.52 7.80 7.16
C VAL A 44 10.68 7.65 8.14
N THR A 45 10.77 6.52 8.84
CA THR A 45 11.87 6.25 9.79
C THR A 45 13.22 6.21 9.07
N GLU A 46 13.30 5.58 7.89
CA GLU A 46 14.53 5.59 7.08
C GLU A 46 14.87 7.01 6.60
N LEU A 47 13.87 7.80 6.19
CA LEU A 47 14.05 9.20 5.78
C LEU A 47 14.42 10.16 6.92
N GLU A 48 14.05 9.83 8.16
CA GLU A 48 14.49 10.56 9.35
C GLU A 48 15.97 10.28 9.66
N ASN A 49 16.43 9.05 9.41
CA ASN A 49 17.82 8.66 9.62
C ASN A 49 18.74 9.12 8.48
N ASP A 50 18.27 9.00 7.23
CA ASP A 50 18.98 9.38 6.01
C ASP A 50 18.02 10.16 5.07
N PRO A 51 18.11 11.50 5.05
CA PRO A 51 17.26 12.34 4.22
C PRO A 51 17.35 12.06 2.71
N ASP A 52 18.46 11.50 2.24
CA ASP A 52 18.71 11.20 0.83
C ASP A 52 18.46 9.72 0.51
N TRP A 53 17.82 9.00 1.43
CA TRP A 53 17.47 7.60 1.24
C TRP A 53 16.57 7.40 0.02
N VAL A 54 17.03 6.53 -0.88
CA VAL A 54 16.31 6.15 -2.12
C VAL A 54 16.34 4.64 -2.38
N ALA A 55 16.85 3.84 -1.44
CA ALA A 55 16.99 2.39 -1.63
C ALA A 55 15.63 1.68 -1.72
N GLY A 56 14.63 2.19 -0.98
CA GLY A 56 13.30 1.60 -0.92
C GLY A 56 13.25 0.26 -0.18
N PHE A 57 12.12 -0.45 -0.32
CA PHE A 57 11.90 -1.77 0.23
C PHE A 57 11.46 -2.75 -0.87
N ASN A 58 12.06 -3.94 -0.90
CA ASN A 58 11.65 -5.00 -1.82
C ASN A 58 11.08 -6.18 -1.03
N LYS A 59 9.76 -6.37 -1.08
CA LYS A 59 9.04 -7.47 -0.41
C LYS A 59 9.41 -7.63 1.08
N LYS A 60 9.54 -6.52 1.80
CA LYS A 60 9.81 -6.52 3.24
C LYS A 60 8.58 -7.05 3.97
N SER A 61 8.79 -7.89 4.98
CA SER A 61 7.73 -8.46 5.82
C SER A 61 7.86 -7.95 7.24
N LEU A 62 6.72 -7.71 7.89
CA LEU A 62 6.68 -7.32 9.30
C LEU A 62 6.60 -8.59 10.16
N ALA A 63 7.28 -8.61 11.30
CA ALA A 63 7.22 -9.74 12.22
C ALA A 63 5.77 -10.04 12.65
N GLY A 64 5.32 -11.28 12.42
CA GLY A 64 3.95 -11.71 12.71
C GLY A 64 2.91 -11.34 11.64
N SER A 65 3.30 -10.70 10.54
CA SER A 65 2.43 -10.46 9.38
C SER A 65 2.51 -11.59 8.37
N VAL A 66 1.42 -11.83 7.65
CA VAL A 66 1.31 -12.86 6.60
C VAL A 66 1.57 -12.30 5.19
N GLY A 67 1.95 -11.01 5.09
CA GLY A 67 2.18 -10.32 3.83
C GLY A 67 3.54 -9.66 3.69
N THR A 68 3.70 -8.98 2.56
CA THR A 68 4.89 -8.18 2.25
C THR A 68 4.50 -6.81 1.70
N TYR A 69 5.34 -5.80 1.91
CA TYR A 69 5.21 -4.49 1.28
C TYR A 69 6.47 -4.14 0.49
N THR A 70 6.28 -3.28 -0.50
CA THR A 70 7.31 -2.82 -1.42
C THR A 70 7.15 -1.31 -1.59
N LEU A 71 8.27 -0.61 -1.60
CA LEU A 71 8.39 0.80 -1.92
C LEU A 71 9.59 0.95 -2.84
N THR A 72 9.41 1.65 -3.96
CA THR A 72 10.48 1.84 -4.93
C THR A 72 10.59 3.31 -5.25
N PHE A 73 11.78 3.89 -5.18
CA PHE A 73 12.01 5.25 -5.65
C PHE A 73 12.36 5.27 -7.13
N ASN A 74 11.80 6.22 -7.86
CA ASN A 74 12.28 6.55 -9.19
C ASN A 74 13.53 7.44 -9.07
N THR A 75 14.68 6.89 -9.45
CA THR A 75 15.96 7.61 -9.52
C THR A 75 16.36 7.96 -10.96
N GLY A 76 15.64 7.45 -11.96
CA GLY A 76 15.91 7.66 -13.38
C GLY A 76 15.25 8.91 -13.97
N GLY A 77 14.31 9.53 -13.26
CA GLY A 77 13.50 10.64 -13.76
C GLY A 77 12.32 10.15 -14.61
N ALA A 78 11.73 11.06 -15.37
CA ALA A 78 10.56 10.75 -16.19
C ALA A 78 10.86 9.64 -17.23
N PRO A 79 9.88 8.78 -17.56
CA PRO A 79 8.49 8.79 -17.09
C PRO A 79 8.32 8.16 -15.69
N PHE A 80 7.43 8.73 -14.88
CA PHE A 80 7.06 8.21 -13.57
C PHE A 80 5.89 7.23 -13.68
N THR A 81 5.89 6.18 -12.86
CA THR A 81 4.75 5.27 -12.71
C THR A 81 3.99 5.52 -11.40
N GLU A 82 2.72 5.12 -11.35
CA GLU A 82 1.85 5.28 -10.16
C GLU A 82 2.34 4.51 -8.92
N LEU A 83 3.32 3.61 -9.06
CA LEU A 83 3.88 2.79 -7.99
C LEU A 83 5.25 3.29 -7.51
N GLU A 84 5.76 4.35 -8.13
CA GLU A 84 7.06 4.91 -7.82
C GLU A 84 6.96 6.09 -6.85
N SER A 85 7.85 6.07 -5.88
CA SER A 85 8.09 7.15 -4.92
C SER A 85 9.13 8.13 -5.47
N VAL A 86 9.10 9.35 -4.96
CA VAL A 86 10.07 10.40 -5.32
C VAL A 86 10.56 11.06 -4.04
N ASN A 87 11.88 11.12 -3.87
CA ASN A 87 12.49 11.87 -2.78
C ASN A 87 12.93 13.25 -3.30
N ASN A 88 12.26 14.30 -2.83
CA ASN A 88 12.58 15.70 -3.12
C ASN A 88 13.12 16.43 -1.86
N SER A 89 13.87 15.71 -1.02
CA SER A 89 14.56 16.25 0.16
C SER A 89 15.39 17.50 -0.18
N ASP A 90 16.13 17.44 -1.28
CA ASP A 90 17.05 18.45 -1.77
C ASP A 90 16.40 19.55 -2.66
N GLY A 91 15.12 19.38 -3.02
CA GLY A 91 14.42 20.30 -3.91
C GLY A 91 14.71 20.12 -5.42
N SER A 92 15.50 19.12 -5.81
CA SER A 92 15.89 18.89 -7.21
C SER A 92 14.94 18.00 -8.02
N LYS A 93 14.02 17.28 -7.35
CA LYS A 93 13.11 16.28 -7.96
C LYS A 93 11.64 16.60 -7.64
N PRO A 94 11.09 17.72 -8.13
CA PRO A 94 9.77 18.18 -7.73
C PRO A 94 8.61 17.45 -8.43
N ASP A 95 8.91 16.58 -9.39
CA ASP A 95 7.93 15.91 -10.24
C ASP A 95 7.61 14.49 -9.72
N ASN A 96 6.36 14.04 -9.89
CA ASN A 96 5.95 12.66 -9.64
C ASN A 96 4.94 12.20 -10.70
N TYR A 97 4.34 11.01 -10.53
CA TYR A 97 3.34 10.48 -11.45
C TYR A 97 2.08 11.35 -11.59
N GLN A 98 1.77 12.19 -10.60
CA GLN A 98 0.64 13.13 -10.63
C GLN A 98 0.94 14.40 -11.46
N GLY A 99 2.21 14.61 -11.84
CA GLY A 99 2.64 15.68 -12.73
C GLY A 99 3.84 16.46 -12.22
N ALA A 100 4.15 17.54 -12.93
CA ALA A 100 5.26 18.41 -12.60
C ALA A 100 5.01 19.25 -11.33
N ASN A 101 6.05 19.48 -10.54
CA ASN A 101 6.04 20.31 -9.33
C ASN A 101 4.99 19.92 -8.28
N LYS A 102 4.74 18.63 -8.09
CA LYS A 102 3.78 18.09 -7.12
C LYS A 102 4.39 17.72 -5.78
N VAL A 103 5.70 17.49 -5.73
CA VAL A 103 6.42 17.18 -4.49
C VAL A 103 7.16 18.44 -4.05
N PRO A 104 6.76 19.11 -2.95
CA PRO A 104 7.48 20.28 -2.46
C PRO A 104 8.92 19.96 -2.07
N ALA A 105 9.80 20.96 -2.11
CA ALA A 105 11.18 20.79 -1.63
C ALA A 105 11.19 20.44 -0.13
N GLY A 106 12.12 19.55 0.27
CA GLY A 106 12.17 19.01 1.63
C GLY A 106 11.12 17.94 1.91
N CYS A 107 10.44 17.42 0.88
CA CYS A 107 9.42 16.39 1.02
C CYS A 107 9.72 15.16 0.16
N ALA A 108 9.14 14.03 0.53
CA ALA A 108 9.13 12.81 -0.27
C ALA A 108 7.70 12.39 -0.55
N SER A 109 7.41 12.05 -1.81
CA SER A 109 6.19 11.37 -2.23
C SER A 109 6.45 9.87 -2.11
N LEU A 110 5.76 9.23 -1.18
CA LEU A 110 5.91 7.81 -0.87
C LEU A 110 4.71 7.06 -1.39
N VAL A 111 4.98 5.99 -2.12
CA VAL A 111 3.99 5.04 -2.61
C VAL A 111 4.40 3.65 -2.13
N VAL A 112 3.61 3.08 -1.22
CA VAL A 112 3.86 1.76 -0.66
C VAL A 112 2.76 0.82 -1.14
N THR A 113 3.16 -0.30 -1.74
CA THR A 113 2.23 -1.37 -2.12
C THR A 113 2.45 -2.59 -1.25
N ALA A 114 1.39 -3.03 -0.57
CA ALA A 114 1.37 -4.21 0.26
C ALA A 114 0.49 -5.31 -0.35
N ASN A 115 0.95 -6.55 -0.18
CA ASN A 115 0.30 -7.76 -0.67
C ASN A 115 0.09 -8.72 0.50
N VAL A 116 -1.16 -9.13 0.74
CA VAL A 116 -1.55 -10.14 1.72
C VAL A 116 -2.55 -11.09 1.06
N GLY A 117 -2.21 -12.37 0.95
CA GLY A 117 -3.11 -13.36 0.34
C GLY A 117 -3.51 -12.98 -1.09
N MET A 118 -4.81 -12.73 -1.30
CA MET A 118 -5.38 -12.31 -2.59
C MET A 118 -5.60 -10.79 -2.71
N ALA A 119 -5.27 -10.02 -1.67
CA ALA A 119 -5.48 -8.58 -1.62
C ALA A 119 -4.16 -7.81 -1.83
N SER A 120 -4.25 -6.75 -2.65
CA SER A 120 -3.18 -5.76 -2.80
C SER A 120 -3.73 -4.37 -2.46
N ARG A 121 -3.04 -3.65 -1.59
CA ARG A 121 -3.36 -2.26 -1.20
C ARG A 121 -2.15 -1.37 -1.42
N THR A 122 -2.39 -0.20 -1.98
CA THR A 122 -1.38 0.83 -2.21
C THR A 122 -1.75 2.05 -1.39
N VAL A 123 -0.81 2.57 -0.62
CA VAL A 123 -0.97 3.77 0.17
C VAL A 123 0.04 4.79 -0.33
N GLU A 124 -0.44 6.00 -0.57
CA GLU A 124 0.36 7.14 -0.98
C GLU A 124 0.31 8.25 0.09
N ALA A 125 1.45 8.84 0.37
CA ALA A 125 1.58 9.99 1.25
C ALA A 125 2.70 10.93 0.78
N ILE A 126 2.53 12.24 0.97
CA ILE A 126 3.62 13.20 0.87
C ILE A 126 4.05 13.58 2.29
N VAL A 127 5.30 13.29 2.63
CA VAL A 127 5.87 13.48 3.96
C VAL A 127 7.01 14.48 3.92
N ARG A 128 7.16 15.28 4.97
CA ARG A 128 8.30 16.18 5.13
C ARG A 128 9.50 15.38 5.65
N VAL A 129 10.61 15.46 4.94
CA VAL A 129 11.89 14.84 5.33
C VAL A 129 12.45 15.62 6.54
N ASN A 130 12.97 14.91 7.55
CA ASN A 130 13.48 15.41 8.85
C ASN A 130 12.47 15.73 9.97
N ASN A 131 11.16 15.71 9.74
CA ASN A 131 10.19 16.00 10.80
C ASN A 131 9.07 14.96 10.93
N GLY A 132 9.05 13.94 10.06
CA GLY A 132 8.02 12.90 10.03
C GLY A 132 6.59 13.41 9.77
N ASP A 133 6.43 14.72 9.55
CA ASP A 133 5.14 15.37 9.44
C ASP A 133 4.49 15.09 8.09
N TYR A 134 3.22 14.70 8.14
CA TYR A 134 2.35 14.62 6.97
C TYR A 134 1.90 16.01 6.58
N MET A 135 2.04 16.37 5.30
CA MET A 135 1.45 17.62 4.83
C MET A 135 -0.07 17.44 4.71
N ALA A 136 -0.84 18.08 5.60
CA ALA A 136 -2.30 18.06 5.58
C ALA A 136 -2.94 18.56 4.26
N LEU A 137 -2.16 19.23 3.40
CA LEU A 137 -2.58 19.61 2.05
C LEU A 137 -2.69 18.41 1.09
N TYR A 138 -2.05 17.27 1.38
CA TYR A 138 -2.06 16.07 0.57
C TYR A 138 -2.62 14.91 1.40
N PRO A 139 -3.91 14.57 1.26
CA PRO A 139 -4.50 13.50 2.05
C PRO A 139 -3.82 12.17 1.74
N ILE A 140 -3.72 11.29 2.73
CA ILE A 140 -3.26 9.93 2.51
C ILE A 140 -4.26 9.24 1.59
N HIS A 141 -3.82 8.89 0.39
CA HIS A 141 -4.64 8.18 -0.57
C HIS A 141 -4.42 6.68 -0.39
N SER A 142 -5.50 5.92 -0.21
CA SER A 142 -5.45 4.46 -0.24
C SER A 142 -6.20 3.95 -1.46
N GLY A 143 -5.49 3.22 -2.31
CA GLY A 143 -6.01 2.50 -3.46
C GLY A 143 -5.84 1.00 -3.24
N GLY A 144 -6.52 0.18 -4.04
CA GLY A 144 -6.29 -1.25 -4.00
C GLY A 144 -6.90 -1.97 -5.18
N ARG A 145 -6.31 -3.13 -5.47
CA ARG A 145 -6.78 -4.02 -6.51
C ARG A 145 -7.02 -5.39 -5.90
N VAL A 146 -8.20 -5.93 -6.19
CA VAL A 146 -8.53 -7.32 -5.90
C VAL A 146 -8.08 -8.17 -7.08
N VAL A 147 -7.21 -9.16 -6.84
CA VAL A 147 -6.82 -10.12 -7.87
C VAL A 147 -7.60 -11.41 -7.62
N MET A 148 -8.69 -11.61 -8.36
CA MET A 148 -9.39 -12.89 -8.39
C MET A 148 -8.55 -13.87 -9.23
N ARG A 149 -8.11 -14.98 -8.62
CA ARG A 149 -7.47 -16.10 -9.31
C ARG A 149 -8.46 -17.24 -9.50
#